data_AF-A0A6V8KPP4-F1
#
_entry.id   AF-A0A6V8KPP4-F1
#
_cell.length_a   1.000
_cell.length_b   1.000
_cell.length_c   1.000
_cell.angle_alpha   90.00
_cell.angle_beta   90.00
_cell.angle_gamma   90.00
#
_symmetry.space_group_name_H-M   'P 1'
#
loop_
_entity.id
_entity.type
_entity.pdbx_description
1 polymer ?
#
loop_
_entity_poly.entity_id
_entity_poly.type
_entity_poly.pdbx_seq_one_letter_code
_entity_poly.pdbx_strand_id
1 'polypeptide(L)'
;MVRHVAAVLGHESARTIDRERGFVDLGMNSLTAVELRNRFAAEAGVRLPETTLYDYPTPLALARHLGTALGVDGDRAPEGIFAELERLEAAVAAAELDQAARTRLAKRLAAVQWRLESGGTAGTTTAALTQATDDEMFALIDQELGIN
;
A
#
# COMPACT_ATOMS: atom_id res chain seq x y z
N MET A 1 -1.54 -3.54 11.59
CA MET A 1 -1.48 -4.69 12.51
C MET A 1 -0.22 -4.68 13.39
N VAL A 2 0.94 -5.18 12.95
CA VAL A 2 2.13 -5.39 13.82
C VAL A 2 2.64 -4.15 14.58
N ARG A 3 2.38 -2.94 14.05
CA ARG A 3 2.68 -1.69 14.75
C ARG A 3 1.88 -1.52 16.05
N HIS A 4 0.60 -1.87 16.06
CA HIS A 4 -0.22 -1.77 17.27
C HIS A 4 0.19 -2.86 18.28
N VAL A 5 0.60 -4.04 17.80
CA VAL A 5 1.15 -5.11 18.66
C VAL A 5 2.45 -4.67 19.31
N ALA A 6 3.39 -4.12 18.53
CA ALA A 6 4.64 -3.59 19.05
C ALA A 6 4.41 -2.48 20.09
N ALA A 7 3.49 -1.55 19.80
CA ALA A 7 3.16 -0.47 20.72
C ALA A 7 2.58 -0.97 22.05
N VAL A 8 1.67 -1.94 22.00
CA VAL A 8 1.03 -2.52 23.19
C VAL A 8 1.99 -3.38 24.02
N LEU A 9 2.94 -4.05 23.37
CA LEU A 9 3.95 -4.89 24.04
C LEU A 9 5.21 -4.09 24.44
N GLY A 10 5.27 -2.78 24.17
CA GLY A 10 6.41 -1.93 24.49
C GLY A 10 7.65 -2.17 23.61
N HIS A 11 7.50 -2.78 22.43
CA HIS A 11 8.59 -2.93 21.48
C HIS A 11 8.81 -1.65 20.67
N GLU A 12 10.07 -1.24 20.56
CA GLU A 12 10.50 -0.03 19.84
C GLU A 12 10.25 -0.12 18.32
N SER A 13 10.14 -1.34 17.77
CA SER A 13 9.91 -1.54 16.33
C SER A 13 8.96 -2.69 16.03
N ALA A 14 8.08 -2.48 15.05
CA ALA A 14 7.23 -3.53 14.49
C ALA A 14 8.02 -4.61 13.71
N ARG A 15 9.31 -4.37 13.43
CA ARG A 15 10.18 -5.33 12.72
C ARG A 15 10.66 -6.47 13.61
N THR A 16 10.60 -6.31 14.94
CA THR A 16 11.00 -7.35 15.91
C THR A 16 9.85 -8.31 16.24
N ILE A 17 8.64 -8.02 15.77
CA ILE A 17 7.46 -8.86 15.98
C ILE A 17 7.44 -9.96 14.93
N ASP A 18 7.63 -11.19 15.38
CA ASP A 18 7.34 -12.39 14.61
C ASP A 18 5.82 -12.49 14.39
N ARG A 19 5.40 -12.53 13.12
CA ARG A 19 3.99 -12.47 12.72
C ARG A 19 3.27 -13.80 12.84
N GLU A 20 4.03 -14.89 12.84
CA GLU A 20 3.50 -16.25 12.91
C GLU A 20 3.45 -16.75 14.35
N ARG A 21 4.20 -16.10 15.24
CA ARG A 21 4.19 -16.38 16.67
C ARG A 21 2.87 -15.97 17.32
N GLY A 22 2.40 -16.81 18.23
CA GLY A 22 1.18 -16.56 19.00
C GLY A 22 1.30 -15.30 19.86
N PHE A 23 0.17 -14.61 20.08
CA PHE A 23 0.13 -13.43 20.93
C PHE A 23 0.63 -13.70 22.35
N VAL A 24 0.27 -14.86 22.92
CA VAL A 24 0.75 -15.28 24.26
C VAL A 24 2.27 -15.44 24.27
N ASP A 25 2.85 -16.07 23.25
CA ASP A 25 4.29 -16.28 23.12
C ASP A 25 5.06 -14.98 22.84
N LEU A 26 4.37 -13.96 22.33
CA LEU A 26 4.88 -12.59 22.19
C LEU A 26 4.77 -11.78 23.50
N GLY A 27 4.18 -12.33 24.56
CA GLY A 27 4.01 -11.66 25.85
C GLY A 27 2.67 -10.93 26.02
N MET A 28 1.69 -11.18 25.15
CA MET A 28 0.34 -10.65 25.31
C MET A 28 -0.39 -11.33 26.47
N ASN A 29 -1.10 -10.51 27.24
CA ASN A 29 -1.92 -10.89 28.38
C ASN A 29 -3.30 -10.22 28.25
N SER A 30 -4.20 -10.46 29.21
CA SER A 30 -5.56 -9.92 29.15
C SER A 30 -5.62 -8.38 29.10
N LEU A 31 -4.69 -7.68 29.76
CA LEU A 31 -4.67 -6.22 29.75
C LEU A 31 -4.20 -5.68 28.38
N THR A 32 -3.11 -6.24 27.84
CA THR A 32 -2.59 -5.84 26.54
C THR A 32 -3.53 -6.26 25.40
N ALA A 33 -4.28 -7.34 25.55
CA ALA A 33 -5.36 -7.74 24.65
C ALA A 33 -6.48 -6.67 24.58
N VAL A 34 -6.94 -6.18 25.74
CA VAL A 34 -7.95 -5.11 25.80
C VAL A 34 -7.42 -3.81 25.22
N GLU A 35 -6.16 -3.46 25.52
CA GLU A 35 -5.53 -2.26 24.95
C GLU A 35 -5.46 -2.34 23.42
N LEU A 36 -5.04 -3.48 22.86
CA LEU A 36 -4.99 -3.69 21.42
C LEU A 36 -6.38 -3.50 20.77
N ARG A 37 -7.44 -4.04 21.40
CA ARG A 37 -8.82 -3.86 20.92
C ARG A 37 -9.26 -2.40 20.94
N ASN A 38 -8.96 -1.68 22.03
CA ASN A 38 -9.29 -0.26 22.16
C ASN A 38 -8.55 0.58 21.11
N ARG A 39 -7.29 0.25 20.83
CA ARG A 39 -6.51 0.92 19.78
C ARG A 39 -7.07 0.68 18.39
N PHE A 40 -7.52 -0.53 18.07
CA PHE A 40 -8.19 -0.79 16.79
C PHE A 40 -9.53 -0.05 16.67
N ALA A 41 -10.30 0.01 17.76
CA ALA A 41 -11.54 0.79 17.77
C ALA A 41 -11.28 2.29 17.56
N ALA A 42 -10.24 2.83 18.17
CA ALA A 42 -9.88 4.25 18.07
C ALA A 42 -9.22 4.63 16.74
N GLU A 43 -8.27 3.83 16.25
CA GLU A 43 -7.46 4.17 15.06
C GLU A 43 -8.09 3.67 13.75
N ALA A 44 -8.83 2.56 13.77
CA ALA A 44 -9.40 1.93 12.57
C ALA A 44 -10.94 1.91 12.56
N GLY A 45 -11.60 2.36 13.62
CA GLY A 45 -13.06 2.27 13.76
C GLY A 45 -13.59 0.83 13.88
N VAL A 46 -12.71 -0.16 14.05
CA VAL A 46 -13.06 -1.58 14.08
C VAL A 46 -13.21 -2.04 15.51
N ARG A 47 -14.42 -2.49 15.88
CA ARG A 47 -14.63 -3.18 17.16
C ARG A 47 -14.34 -4.66 17.00
N LEU A 48 -13.28 -5.12 17.67
CA LEU A 48 -12.96 -6.54 17.74
C LEU A 48 -13.78 -7.20 18.86
N PRO A 49 -14.55 -8.27 18.58
CA PRO A 49 -15.10 -9.15 19.60
C PRO A 49 -14.03 -9.64 20.59
N GLU A 50 -14.45 -10.04 21.79
CA GLU A 50 -13.55 -10.51 22.84
C GLU A 50 -12.90 -11.85 22.50
N THR A 51 -13.58 -12.68 21.71
CA THR A 51 -13.07 -13.97 21.23
C THR A 51 -12.05 -13.81 20.10
N THR A 52 -11.95 -12.65 19.45
CA THR A 52 -11.16 -12.48 18.22
C THR A 52 -9.68 -12.82 18.39
N LEU A 53 -9.09 -12.58 19.56
CA LEU A 53 -7.70 -12.94 19.82
C LEU A 53 -7.51 -14.44 20.11
N TYR A 54 -8.57 -15.14 20.50
CA TYR A 54 -8.59 -16.60 20.61
C TYR A 54 -8.85 -17.25 19.26
N ASP A 55 -9.78 -16.72 18.48
CA ASP A 55 -10.12 -17.19 17.13
C ASP A 55 -8.97 -16.97 16.14
N TYR A 56 -8.18 -15.91 16.35
CA TYR A 56 -7.03 -15.53 15.53
C TYR A 56 -5.80 -15.29 16.42
N PRO A 57 -5.10 -16.36 16.86
CA PRO A 57 -4.11 -16.30 17.92
C PRO A 57 -2.77 -15.69 17.51
N THR A 58 -2.57 -15.35 16.23
CA THR A 58 -1.32 -14.76 15.72
C THR A 58 -1.58 -13.40 15.05
N PRO A 59 -0.59 -12.49 15.05
CA PRO A 59 -0.67 -11.23 14.32
C PRO A 59 -1.06 -11.40 12.84
N LEU A 60 -0.56 -12.45 12.17
CA LEU A 60 -0.87 -12.74 10.77
C LEU A 60 -2.32 -13.19 10.58
N ALA A 61 -2.82 -14.11 11.42
CA ALA A 61 -4.19 -14.59 11.34
C ALA A 61 -5.19 -13.45 11.56
N LEU A 62 -4.93 -12.59 12.55
CA LEU A 62 -5.76 -11.43 12.83
C LEU A 62 -5.70 -10.40 11.68
N ALA A 63 -4.52 -10.18 11.08
CA ALA A 63 -4.38 -9.27 9.94
C ALA A 63 -5.25 -9.71 8.75
N ARG A 64 -5.26 -11.01 8.43
CA ARG A 64 -6.07 -11.58 7.34
C ARG A 64 -7.56 -11.50 7.62
N HIS A 65 -7.97 -11.79 8.85
CA HIS A 65 -9.37 -11.62 9.24
C HIS A 65 -9.83 -10.17 9.07
N LEU A 66 -9.00 -9.21 9.53
CA LEU A 66 -9.31 -7.79 9.41
C LEU A 66 -9.28 -7.30 7.97
N GLY A 67 -8.32 -7.74 7.16
CA GLY A 67 -8.28 -7.34 5.76
C GLY A 67 -9.50 -7.87 5.00
N THR A 68 -9.94 -9.10 5.29
CA THR A 68 -11.20 -9.65 4.72
C THR A 68 -12.41 -8.83 5.18
N ALA A 69 -12.53 -8.56 6.48
CA ALA A 69 -13.66 -7.81 7.05
C ALA A 69 -13.72 -6.35 6.55
N LEU A 70 -12.57 -5.75 6.24
CA LEU A 70 -12.45 -4.37 5.76
C LEU A 70 -12.45 -4.26 4.23
N GLY A 71 -12.52 -5.38 3.50
CA GLY A 71 -12.39 -5.39 2.04
C GLY A 71 -10.99 -4.99 1.53
N VAL A 72 -9.99 -5.00 2.41
CA VAL A 72 -8.58 -4.72 2.09
C VAL A 72 -7.86 -5.98 1.57
N ASP A 73 -8.36 -7.16 1.95
CA ASP A 73 -8.04 -8.46 1.36
C ASP A 73 -9.10 -8.88 0.33
N GLY A 74 -9.80 -7.91 -0.27
CA GLY A 74 -10.29 -8.16 -1.62
C GLY A 74 -9.07 -8.63 -2.40
N ASP A 75 -9.10 -9.90 -2.81
CA ASP A 75 -8.05 -10.52 -3.59
C ASP A 75 -7.52 -9.45 -4.53
N ARG A 76 -6.22 -9.12 -4.45
CA ARG A 76 -5.59 -8.25 -5.46
C ARG A 76 -5.48 -9.04 -6.77
N ALA A 77 -6.50 -9.81 -7.11
CA ALA A 77 -6.81 -10.24 -8.43
C ALA A 77 -6.70 -9.01 -9.34
N PRO A 78 -6.15 -9.19 -10.55
CA PRO A 78 -6.10 -8.13 -11.56
C PRO A 78 -7.43 -7.39 -11.70
N GLU A 79 -8.55 -8.11 -11.53
CA GLU A 79 -9.92 -7.59 -11.57
C GLU A 79 -10.20 -6.47 -10.55
N GLY A 80 -9.62 -6.53 -9.34
CA GLY A 80 -9.77 -5.49 -8.33
C GLY A 80 -9.14 -4.16 -8.76
N ILE A 81 -8.02 -4.20 -9.48
CA ILE A 81 -7.35 -2.99 -10.00
C ILE A 81 -8.21 -2.32 -11.08
N PHE A 82 -8.87 -3.12 -11.93
CA PHE A 82 -9.80 -2.60 -12.93
C PHE A 82 -11.06 -1.99 -12.31
N ALA A 83 -11.61 -2.60 -11.25
CA ALA A 83 -12.71 -2.01 -10.51
C ALA A 83 -12.34 -0.65 -9.87
N GLU A 84 -11.11 -0.51 -9.36
CA GLU A 84 -10.62 0.79 -8.88
C GLU A 84 -10.48 1.84 -9.99
N LEU A 85 -10.06 1.41 -11.18
CA LEU A 85 -9.97 2.30 -12.33
C LEU A 85 -11.37 2.82 -12.73
N GLU A 86 -12.37 1.94 -12.79
CA GLU A 86 -13.76 2.31 -13.08
C GLU A 86 -14.30 3.30 -12.04
N ARG A 87 -14.01 3.09 -10.75
CA ARG A 87 -14.37 4.04 -9.68
C ARG A 87 -13.70 5.39 -9.86
N LEU A 88 -12.43 5.42 -10.25
CA LEU A 88 -11.71 6.66 -10.53
C LEU A 88 -12.32 7.40 -11.72
N GLU A 89 -12.63 6.69 -12.80
CA GLU A 89 -13.26 7.27 -13.99
C GLU A 89 -14.61 7.90 -13.66
N ALA A 90 -15.46 7.19 -12.89
CA ALA A 90 -16.72 7.73 -12.41
C ALA A 90 -16.54 8.98 -11.52
N ALA A 91 -15.56 8.98 -10.62
CA ALA A 91 -15.27 10.12 -9.76
C ALA A 91 -14.76 11.33 -10.53
N VAL A 92 -13.95 11.13 -11.57
CA VAL A 92 -13.45 12.20 -12.45
C VAL A 92 -14.59 12.78 -13.30
N ALA A 93 -15.49 11.93 -13.81
CA ALA A 93 -16.65 12.36 -14.59
C ALA A 93 -17.64 13.20 -13.75
N ALA A 94 -17.79 12.87 -12.47
CA ALA A 94 -18.68 13.59 -11.56
C ALA A 94 -18.06 14.86 -10.95
N ALA A 95 -16.73 15.03 -11.03
CA ALA A 95 -16.03 16.13 -10.39
C ALA A 95 -15.98 17.39 -11.26
N GLU A 96 -16.34 18.54 -10.69
CA GLU A 96 -16.09 19.86 -11.27
C GLU A 96 -14.60 20.22 -11.09
N LEU A 97 -13.77 19.75 -12.03
CA LEU A 97 -12.33 20.01 -12.02
C LEU A 97 -11.98 21.27 -12.82
N ASP A 98 -11.26 22.20 -12.17
CA ASP A 98 -10.63 23.32 -12.86
C ASP A 98 -9.46 22.87 -13.77
N GLN A 99 -8.94 23.77 -14.59
CA GLN A 99 -7.89 23.46 -15.56
C GLN A 99 -6.57 23.01 -14.89
N ALA A 100 -6.25 23.55 -13.71
CA ALA A 100 -5.03 23.20 -12.98
C ALA A 100 -5.13 21.77 -12.41
N ALA A 101 -6.29 21.42 -11.85
CA ALA A 101 -6.61 20.10 -11.33
C ALA A 101 -6.59 19.05 -12.45
N ARG A 102 -7.21 19.34 -13.60
CA ARG A 102 -7.17 18.47 -14.80
C ARG A 102 -5.73 18.22 -15.26
N THR A 103 -4.92 19.28 -15.36
CA THR A 103 -3.51 19.17 -15.76
C THR A 103 -2.71 18.31 -14.78
N ARG A 104 -2.91 18.49 -13.48
CA ARG A 104 -2.24 17.68 -12.45
C ARG A 104 -2.66 16.22 -12.50
N LEU A 105 -3.95 15.94 -12.70
CA LEU A 105 -4.48 14.59 -12.82
C LEU A 105 -3.90 13.88 -14.05
N ALA A 106 -3.93 14.52 -15.21
CA ALA A 106 -3.36 13.99 -16.45
C ALA A 106 -1.87 13.62 -16.30
N LYS A 107 -1.06 14.51 -15.68
CA LYS A 107 0.35 14.21 -15.40
C LYS A 107 0.54 12.98 -14.50
N ARG A 108 -0.30 12.81 -13.48
CA ARG A 108 -0.24 11.64 -12.59
C ARG A 108 -0.62 10.35 -13.32
N LEU A 109 -1.63 10.40 -14.19
CA LEU A 109 -2.06 9.25 -15.00
C LEU A 109 -0.98 8.85 -16.01
N ALA A 110 -0.34 9.81 -16.68
CA ALA A 110 0.78 9.55 -17.57
C ALA A 110 1.96 8.86 -16.83
N ALA A 111 2.26 9.28 -15.60
CA ALA A 111 3.28 8.61 -14.78
C ALA A 111 2.87 7.19 -14.34
N VAL A 112 1.58 6.91 -14.18
CA VAL A 112 1.09 5.54 -13.93
C VAL A 112 1.25 4.69 -15.19
N GLN A 113 0.86 5.21 -16.35
CA GLN A 113 1.00 4.56 -17.65
C GLN A 113 2.45 4.15 -17.92
N TRP A 114 3.39 5.09 -17.79
CA TRP A 114 4.81 4.81 -18.03
C TRP A 114 5.36 3.68 -17.13
N ARG A 115 4.92 3.59 -15.87
CA ARG A 115 5.32 2.51 -14.96
C ARG A 115 4.74 1.14 -15.35
N LEU A 116 3.56 1.12 -15.96
CA LEU A 116 2.95 -0.11 -16.47
C LEU A 116 3.68 -0.59 -17.73
N GLU A 117 3.99 0.33 -18.65
CA GLU A 117 4.77 0.05 -19.86
C GLU A 117 6.19 -0.42 -19.54
N SER A 118 6.81 0.21 -18.54
CA SER A 118 8.19 -0.10 -18.12
C SER A 118 8.31 -1.38 -17.28
N GLY A 119 7.20 -2.11 -17.05
CA GLY A 119 7.19 -3.35 -16.28
C GLY A 119 7.59 -3.13 -14.82
N GLY A 120 6.63 -2.74 -13.99
CA GLY A 120 6.83 -2.34 -12.60
C GLY A 120 7.68 -3.28 -11.73
N THR A 121 9.00 -3.08 -11.74
CA THR A 121 9.92 -3.43 -10.65
C THR A 121 10.54 -2.16 -10.10
N ALA A 122 9.74 -1.40 -9.36
CA ALA A 122 10.25 -0.53 -8.30
C ALA A 122 10.67 -1.41 -7.11
N GLY A 123 11.73 -2.19 -7.33
CA GLY A 123 12.35 -3.09 -6.37
C GLY A 123 13.83 -3.19 -6.70
N THR A 124 14.59 -2.21 -6.23
CA THR A 124 16.06 -2.10 -6.34
C THR A 124 16.61 -2.01 -7.76
N THR A 125 16.69 -0.80 -8.31
CA THR A 125 17.96 -0.36 -8.91
C THR A 125 18.06 1.16 -8.98
N THR A 126 18.84 1.74 -8.08
CA THR A 126 19.61 2.98 -8.29
C THR A 126 20.64 2.83 -9.43
N ALA A 127 20.49 1.85 -10.33
CA ALA A 127 21.36 1.64 -11.50
C ALA A 127 20.64 1.70 -12.86
N ALA A 128 19.31 1.94 -12.89
CA ALA A 128 18.63 2.27 -14.15
C ALA A 128 18.55 3.79 -14.41
N LEU A 129 18.91 4.62 -13.42
CA LEU A 129 19.09 6.07 -13.62
C LEU A 129 20.47 6.43 -14.20
N THR A 130 21.30 5.44 -14.52
CA THR A 130 22.64 5.65 -15.09
C THR A 130 22.74 5.22 -16.55
N GLN A 131 21.67 4.70 -17.16
CA GLN A 131 21.73 4.07 -18.50
C GLN A 131 20.99 4.84 -19.60
N ALA A 132 20.73 6.12 -19.38
CA ALA A 132 20.65 7.07 -20.48
C ALA A 132 21.55 8.23 -20.06
N THR A 133 22.83 8.14 -20.40
CA THR A 133 23.73 9.30 -20.28
C THR A 133 23.20 10.39 -21.20
N ASP A 134 23.21 11.65 -20.74
CA ASP A 134 22.70 12.80 -21.48
C ASP A 134 23.18 12.84 -22.95
N ASP A 135 24.37 12.29 -23.23
CA ASP A 135 24.96 12.18 -24.57
C ASP A 135 24.15 11.31 -25.57
N GLU A 136 23.42 10.28 -25.11
CA GLU A 136 22.56 9.46 -25.99
C GLU A 136 21.23 10.17 -26.32
N MET A 137 20.77 11.04 -25.42
CA MET A 137 19.54 11.82 -25.60
C MET A 137 19.71 12.92 -26.65
N PHE A 138 20.90 13.53 -26.73
CA PHE A 138 21.22 14.53 -27.76
C PHE A 138 21.46 13.90 -29.14
N ALA A 139 22.05 12.71 -29.21
CA ALA A 139 22.28 12.00 -30.47
C ALA A 139 20.98 11.63 -31.20
N LEU A 140 19.90 11.36 -30.45
CA LEU A 140 18.59 11.03 -31.02
C LEU A 140 17.87 12.23 -31.64
N ILE A 141 18.15 13.45 -31.15
CA ILE A 141 17.56 14.69 -31.67
C ILE A 141 18.26 15.13 -32.97
N ASP A 142 19.57 14.93 -33.06
CA ASP A 142 20.32 15.21 -34.30
C ASP A 142 19.92 14.28 -35.46
N GLN A 143 19.61 13.01 -35.16
CA GLN A 143 19.23 12.03 -36.17
C GLN A 143 17.83 12.27 -36.77
N GLU A 144 16.90 12.88 -36.01
CA GLU A 144 15.54 13.20 -36.47
C GLU A 144 15.41 14.61 -37.10
N LEU A 145 16.37 15.51 -36.88
CA LEU A 145 16.34 16.87 -37.46
C LEU A 145 17.24 17.07 -38.68
N GLY A 146 18.06 16.08 -39.07
CA GLY A 146 18.72 16.08 -40.38
C GLY A 146 19.53 17.33 -40.69
N ILE A 147 20.24 17.88 -39.70
CA ILE A 147 21.19 18.97 -39.87
C ILE A 147 22.60 18.40 -39.75
N ASN A 148 23.21 18.12 -40.90
CA ASN A 148 24.66 17.96 -41.05
C ASN A 148 25.25 19.29 -41.52
#